data_AF-A0A5K1CLP8-F1
#
_entry.id   AF-A0A5K1CLP8-F1
#
_cell.length_a   1.000
_cell.length_b   1.000
_cell.length_c   1.000
_cell.angle_alpha   90.00
_cell.angle_beta   90.00
_cell.angle_gamma   90.00
#
_symmetry.space_group_name_H-M   'P 1'
#
loop_
_entity.id
_entity.type
_entity.pdbx_description
1 polymer ?
#
loop_
_entity_poly.entity_id
_entity_poly.type
_entity_poly.pdbx_seq_one_letter_code
_entity_poly.pdbx_strand_id
1 'polypeptide(L)'
;CYDQYLLKSLRKAAEKRGHSFWARGPDNAGTYNSQPHETGFFCDGGDYDSYYGRFFLAWYCQVLIDHADRVLSLARLAFEGTCIAVK
;
A
#
# COMPACT_ATOMS: atom_id res chain seq x y z
N CYS A 1 1.80 -6.96 -2.93
CA CYS A 1 3.07 -6.24 -2.70
C CYS A 1 4.21 -7.18 -2.30
N TYR A 2 4.32 -8.34 -2.97
CA TYR A 2 5.21 -9.44 -2.55
C TYR A 2 6.48 -9.55 -3.40
N ASP A 3 6.67 -8.66 -4.37
CA ASP A 3 7.94 -8.57 -5.08
C ASP A 3 9.07 -8.10 -4.15
N GLN A 4 10.30 -8.40 -4.53
CA GLN A 4 11.48 -8.13 -3.71
C GLN A 4 11.70 -6.64 -3.39
N TYR A 5 11.21 -5.71 -4.22
CA TYR A 5 11.44 -4.28 -4.01
C TYR A 5 10.42 -3.71 -3.03
N LEU A 6 9.15 -4.07 -3.17
CA LEU A 6 8.12 -3.69 -2.20
C LEU A 6 8.36 -4.31 -0.83
N LEU A 7 8.84 -5.57 -0.75
CA LEU A 7 9.22 -6.17 0.53
C LEU A 7 10.38 -5.43 1.22
N LYS A 8 11.38 -4.98 0.47
CA LYS A 8 12.47 -4.14 1.01
C LYS A 8 11.94 -2.78 1.49
N SER A 9 11.01 -2.17 0.75
CA SER A 9 10.35 -0.92 1.16
C SER A 9 9.55 -1.08 2.45
N LEU A 10 8.73 -2.14 2.54
CA LEU A 10 7.94 -2.45 3.72
C LEU A 10 8.82 -2.66 4.96
N ARG A 11 9.91 -3.42 4.81
CA ARG A 11 10.87 -3.63 5.90
C ARG A 11 11.44 -2.33 6.44
N LYS A 12 11.89 -1.43 5.56
CA LYS A 12 12.38 -0.10 5.97
C LYS A 12 11.30 0.72 6.70
N ALA A 13 10.06 0.68 6.22
CA ALA A 13 8.94 1.38 6.85
C ALA A 13 8.64 0.82 8.26
N ALA A 14 8.71 -0.50 8.42
CA ALA A 14 8.50 -1.19 9.69
C ALA A 14 9.62 -0.89 10.70
N GLU A 15 10.88 -0.94 10.27
CA GLU A 15 12.06 -0.57 11.07
C GLU A 15 11.99 0.88 11.54
N LYS A 16 11.58 1.82 10.67
CA LYS A 16 11.41 3.23 11.03
C LYS A 16 10.36 3.46 12.12
N ARG A 17 9.36 2.58 12.23
CA ARG A 17 8.36 2.61 13.30
C ARG A 17 8.76 1.81 14.54
N GLY A 18 9.94 1.19 14.56
CA GLY A 18 10.38 0.34 15.67
C GLY A 18 9.69 -1.03 15.75
N HIS A 19 9.00 -1.45 14.68
CA HIS A 19 8.24 -2.69 14.63
C HIS A 19 8.72 -3.60 13.50
N SER A 20 9.98 -4.05 13.52
CA SER A 20 10.58 -4.84 12.44
C SER A 20 9.81 -6.13 12.10
N PHE A 21 9.04 -6.69 13.04
CA PHE A 21 8.17 -7.84 12.81
C PHE A 21 6.95 -7.53 11.92
N TRP A 22 6.62 -6.26 11.70
CA TRP A 22 5.60 -5.81 10.74
C TRP A 22 6.09 -5.78 9.29
N ALA A 23 7.34 -6.21 9.02
CA ALA A 23 7.96 -6.21 7.69
C ALA A 23 7.42 -7.29 6.73
N ARG A 24 6.12 -7.61 6.81
CA ARG A 24 5.42 -8.62 6.00
C ARG A 24 3.96 -8.22 5.77
N GLY A 25 3.37 -8.74 4.70
CA GLY A 25 1.92 -8.62 4.49
C GLY A 25 1.11 -9.52 5.44
N PRO A 26 -0.21 -9.26 5.58
CA PRO A 26 -1.09 -10.07 6.42
C PRO A 26 -1.22 -11.47 5.85
N ASP A 27 -1.18 -12.49 6.71
CA ASP A 27 -1.35 -13.90 6.35
C ASP A 27 -2.80 -14.37 6.50
N ASN A 28 -3.64 -13.61 7.19
CA ASN A 28 -5.05 -13.90 7.44
C ASN A 28 -6.00 -13.09 6.54
N ALA A 29 -5.50 -12.58 5.40
CA ALA A 29 -6.27 -11.82 4.42
C ALA A 29 -7.15 -12.68 3.48
N GLY A 30 -7.12 -14.01 3.63
CA GLY A 30 -7.84 -14.92 2.75
C GLY A 30 -7.24 -15.02 1.35
N THR A 31 -8.09 -15.35 0.37
CA THR A 31 -7.71 -15.52 -1.04
C THR A 31 -8.62 -14.69 -1.94
N TYR A 32 -8.36 -14.68 -3.25
CA TYR A 32 -9.08 -13.82 -4.21
C TYR A 32 -10.61 -13.90 -4.15
N ASN A 33 -11.17 -15.06 -3.81
CA ASN A 33 -12.62 -15.28 -3.77
C ASN A 33 -13.19 -15.35 -2.35
N SER A 34 -12.38 -15.10 -1.32
CA SER A 34 -12.85 -15.07 0.08
C SER A 34 -13.72 -13.85 0.31
N GLN A 35 -14.82 -14.02 1.03
CA GLN A 35 -15.66 -12.91 1.47
C GLN A 35 -15.04 -12.25 2.72
N PRO A 36 -15.24 -10.94 2.95
CA PRO A 36 -14.61 -10.24 4.07
C PRO A 36 -14.81 -10.92 5.43
N HIS A 37 -16.04 -11.35 5.73
CA HIS A 37 -16.40 -12.02 6.99
C HIS A 37 -15.77 -13.42 7.18
N GLU A 38 -15.24 -14.03 6.11
CA GLU A 38 -14.53 -15.32 6.16
C GLU A 38 -13.04 -15.16 6.49
N THR A 39 -12.53 -13.92 6.53
CA THR A 39 -11.11 -13.63 6.73
C THR A 39 -10.86 -13.01 8.10
N GLY A 40 -9.71 -13.32 8.73
CA GLY A 40 -9.33 -12.70 9.99
C GLY A 40 -8.92 -11.23 9.83
N PHE A 41 -8.42 -10.86 8.64
CA PHE A 41 -7.99 -9.49 8.39
C PHE A 41 -9.16 -8.55 8.10
N PHE A 42 -10.13 -8.94 7.26
CA PHE A 42 -11.17 -8.04 6.74
C PHE A 42 -12.55 -8.20 7.39
N CYS A 43 -12.75 -9.13 8.32
CA CYS A 43 -14.02 -9.26 9.03
C CYS A 43 -14.30 -8.04 9.93
N ASP A 44 -15.53 -7.88 10.39
CA ASP A 44 -15.89 -6.84 11.34
C ASP A 44 -15.08 -6.98 12.64
N GLY A 45 -14.36 -5.92 13.01
CA GLY A 45 -13.41 -5.97 14.14
C GLY A 45 -12.10 -6.73 13.84
N GLY A 46 -11.84 -7.06 12.57
CA GLY A 46 -10.65 -7.78 12.12
C GLY A 46 -9.37 -6.94 12.14
N ASP A 47 -8.26 -7.59 11.78
CA ASP A 47 -6.93 -7.00 11.93
C ASP A 47 -6.67 -5.76 11.08
N TYR A 48 -7.50 -5.46 10.07
CA TYR A 48 -7.39 -4.25 9.27
C TYR A 48 -7.39 -2.97 10.12
N ASP A 49 -8.12 -2.96 11.24
CA ASP A 49 -8.16 -1.84 12.20
C ASP A 49 -7.26 -2.05 13.43
N SER A 50 -6.38 -3.05 13.40
CA SER A 50 -5.30 -3.14 14.38
C SER A 50 -4.21 -2.08 14.11
N TYR A 51 -3.28 -1.88 15.05
CA TYR A 51 -2.11 -1.02 14.81
C TYR A 51 -1.27 -1.49 13.62
N TYR A 52 -1.10 -2.80 13.47
CA TYR A 52 -0.42 -3.40 12.34
C TYR A 52 -1.19 -3.19 11.04
N GLY A 53 -2.50 -3.45 11.04
CA GLY A 53 -3.37 -3.31 9.86
C GLY A 53 -3.38 -1.89 9.33
N ARG A 54 -3.61 -0.90 10.20
CA ARG A 54 -3.54 0.52 9.83
C ARG A 54 -2.17 0.92 9.31
N PHE A 55 -1.09 0.41 9.92
CA PHE A 55 0.26 0.64 9.41
C PHE A 55 0.44 0.06 7.99
N PHE A 56 0.09 -1.20 7.79
CA PHE A 56 0.30 -1.90 6.53
C PHE A 56 -0.53 -1.28 5.40
N LEU A 57 -1.81 -1.00 5.66
CA LEU A 57 -2.71 -0.36 4.70
C LEU A 57 -2.24 1.06 4.35
N ALA A 58 -1.83 1.86 5.35
CA ALA A 58 -1.29 3.20 5.10
C ALA A 58 -0.01 3.16 4.25
N TRP A 59 0.92 2.23 4.56
CA TRP A 59 2.12 2.04 3.74
C TRP A 59 1.77 1.65 2.30
N TYR A 60 0.86 0.68 2.12
CA TYR A 60 0.50 0.19 0.80
C TYR A 60 -0.17 1.26 -0.06
N CYS A 61 -1.12 2.01 0.51
CA CYS A 61 -1.76 3.14 -0.15
C CYS A 61 -0.76 4.25 -0.48
N GLN A 62 0.14 4.60 0.45
CA GLN A 62 1.13 5.66 0.22
C GLN A 62 2.09 5.30 -0.92
N VAL A 63 2.51 4.04 -1.04
CA VAL A 63 3.35 3.59 -2.17
C VAL A 63 2.69 3.84 -3.52
N LEU A 64 1.37 3.63 -3.63
CA LEU A 64 0.62 3.89 -4.86
C LEU A 64 0.48 5.40 -5.14
N ILE A 65 0.17 6.20 -4.11
CA ILE A 65 0.08 7.66 -4.21
C ILE A 65 1.42 8.25 -4.65
N ASP A 66 2.52 7.87 -4.00
CA ASP A 66 3.86 8.36 -4.34
C ASP A 66 4.28 7.93 -5.75
N HIS A 67 3.85 6.75 -6.20
CA HIS A 67 4.08 6.31 -7.57
C HIS A 67 3.34 7.19 -8.58
N ALA A 68 2.05 7.43 -8.36
CA ALA A 68 1.25 8.29 -9.22
C ALA A 68 1.80 9.71 -9.26
N ASP A 69 2.17 10.28 -8.12
CA ASP A 69 2.77 11.62 -8.02
C ASP A 69 4.03 11.75 -8.87
N ARG A 70 4.95 10.78 -8.79
CA ARG A 70 6.18 10.78 -9.61
C ARG A 70 5.87 10.70 -11.11
N VAL A 71 4.97 9.81 -11.51
CA VAL A 71 4.63 9.61 -12.93
C VAL A 71 3.91 10.85 -13.48
N LEU A 72 2.93 11.38 -12.75
CA LEU A 72 2.16 12.55 -13.16
C LEU A 72 3.01 13.82 -13.16
N SER A 73 3.95 13.96 -12.23
CA SER A 73 4.91 15.08 -12.23
C SER A 73 5.78 15.07 -13.49
N LEU A 74 6.30 13.90 -13.89
CA LEU A 74 7.08 13.77 -15.12
C LEU A 74 6.23 13.99 -16.37
N ALA A 75 5.00 13.47 -16.40
CA ALA A 75 4.07 13.70 -17.50
C ALA A 75 3.75 15.20 -17.65
N ARG A 76 3.49 15.89 -16.54
CA ARG A 76 3.25 17.34 -16.54
C ARG A 76 4.43 18.12 -17.12
N LEU A 77 5.67 17.76 -16.78
CA LEU A 77 6.87 18.38 -17.35
C LEU A 77 7.01 18.10 -18.84
N ALA A 78 6.77 16.86 -19.27
CA ALA A 78 6.88 16.48 -20.68
C ALA A 78 5.84 17.15 -21.58
N PHE A 79 4.65 17.46 -21.04
CA PHE A 79 3.54 18.07 -21.77
C PHE A 79 3.31 19.55 -21.42
N GLU A 80 4.29 20.19 -20.76
CA GLU A 80 4.19 21.61 -20.43
C GLU A 80 4.03 22.45 -21.71
N GLY A 81 3.05 23.35 -21.72
CA GLY A 81 2.73 24.18 -22.89
C GLY A 81 1.93 23.48 -23.99
N THR A 82 1.61 22.19 -23.86
CA THR A 82 0.78 21.47 -24.84
C THR A 82 -0.68 21.42 -24.40
N CYS A 83 -1.62 21.70 -25.31
CA CYS A 83 -3.06 21.69 -25.00
C CYS A 83 -3.61 20.26 -25.01
N ILE A 84 -3.37 19.50 -23.94
CA ILE A 84 -3.71 18.05 -23.85
C ILE A 84 -4.78 17.76 -22.78
N ALA A 85 -5.16 18.73 -21.94
CA ALA A 85 -6.11 18.46 -20.87
C ALA A 85 -7.53 18.20 -21.41
N VAL A 86 -8.02 16.97 -21.26
CA VAL A 86 -9.46 16.68 -21.29
C VAL A 86 -9.99 16.98 -19.89
N LYS A 87 -10.99 17.86 -19.82
CA LYS A 87 -11.66 18.29 -18.59
C LYS A 87 -12.66 17.24 -18.13
#